data_AF-A0A4Y7QCG0-F1
#
_entry.id   AF-A0A4Y7QCG0-F1
#
_cell.length_a   1.000
_cell.length_b   1.000
_cell.length_c   1.000
_cell.angle_alpha   90.00
_cell.angle_beta   90.00
_cell.angle_gamma   90.00
#
_symmetry.space_group_name_H-M   'P 1'
#
loop_
_entity.id
_entity.type
_entity.pdbx_description
1 polymer ?
#
loop_
_entity_poly.entity_id
_entity_poly.type
_entity_poly.pdbx_seq_one_letter_code
_entity_poly.pdbx_strand_id
1 'polypeptide(L)'
;MAGPSLEVVKFAIYLFFPLGMMVHYTKPEWYMKNVLPYKDRLFPQEKTIRDIPTETSQLRDKLARIKAEKLAQRLERERKQ
;
A
#
# COMPACT_ATOMS: atom_id res chain seq x y z
N MET A 1 47.49 15.56 -9.31
CA MET A 1 46.71 14.32 -9.19
C MET A 1 46.86 13.83 -7.77
N ALA A 2 45.80 13.83 -6.95
CA ALA A 2 45.90 13.32 -5.58
C ALA A 2 46.20 11.82 -5.68
N GLY A 3 47.39 11.42 -5.25
CA GLY A 3 47.97 10.09 -5.46
C GLY A 3 47.27 8.96 -4.70
N PRO A 4 47.99 7.89 -4.33
CA PRO A 4 47.41 6.67 -3.75
C PRO A 4 46.46 6.86 -2.56
N SER A 5 46.61 7.95 -1.79
CA SER A 5 45.70 8.30 -0.69
C SER A 5 44.25 8.54 -1.14
N LEU A 6 44.04 9.08 -2.35
CA LEU A 6 42.69 9.32 -2.88
C LEU A 6 41.97 8.01 -3.20
N GLU A 7 42.73 6.98 -3.60
CA GLU A 7 42.17 5.66 -3.91
C GLU A 7 41.68 4.97 -2.64
N VAL A 8 42.42 5.09 -1.54
CA VAL A 8 42.02 4.55 -0.23
C VAL A 8 40.74 5.24 0.27
N VAL A 9 40.60 6.56 0.12
CA VAL A 9 39.39 7.29 0.52
C VAL A 9 38.18 6.87 -0.31
N LYS A 10 38.32 6.76 -1.64
CA LYS A 10 37.25 6.30 -2.53
C LYS A 10 36.80 4.87 -2.16
N PHE A 11 37.77 3.99 -1.93
CA PHE A 11 37.51 2.61 -1.53
C PHE A 11 36.76 2.54 -0.19
N ALA A 12 37.19 3.32 0.80
CA ALA A 12 36.50 3.41 2.08
C ALA A 12 35.05 3.89 1.91
N ILE A 13 34.81 4.94 1.12
CA ILE A 13 33.44 5.41 0.85
C ILE A 13 32.59 4.32 0.18
N TYR A 14 33.13 3.64 -0.83
CA TYR A 14 32.41 2.57 -1.53
C TYR A 14 32.09 1.37 -0.65
N LEU A 15 32.84 1.12 0.42
CA LEU A 15 32.52 0.08 1.40
C LEU A 15 31.56 0.59 2.47
N PHE A 16 31.91 1.69 3.13
CA PHE A 16 31.17 2.19 4.29
C PHE A 16 29.79 2.70 3.92
N PHE A 17 29.62 3.30 2.75
CA PHE A 17 28.33 3.82 2.33
C PHE A 17 27.27 2.72 2.19
N PRO A 18 27.44 1.67 1.35
CA PRO A 18 26.44 0.62 1.24
C PRO A 18 26.26 -0.18 2.53
N LEU A 19 27.35 -0.45 3.27
CA LEU A 19 27.27 -1.14 4.57
C LEU A 19 26.47 -0.34 5.60
N GLY A 20 26.72 0.96 5.70
CA GLY A 20 25.99 1.86 6.60
C GLY A 20 24.51 1.97 6.22
N MET A 21 24.23 2.08 4.92
CA MET A 21 22.85 2.09 4.41
C MET A 21 22.13 0.78 4.73
N MET A 22 22.78 -0.38 4.57
CA MET A 22 22.20 -1.66 4.99
C MET A 22 21.87 -1.63 6.48
N VAL A 23 22.84 -1.35 7.36
CA VAL A 23 22.61 -1.34 8.81
C VAL A 23 21.49 -0.37 9.23
N HIS A 24 21.33 0.75 8.53
CA HIS A 24 20.28 1.71 8.84
C HIS A 24 18.90 1.21 8.37
N TYR A 25 18.78 0.76 7.11
CA TYR A 25 17.51 0.41 6.49
C TYR A 25 17.03 -1.02 6.78
N THR A 26 17.91 -1.93 7.20
CA THR A 26 17.52 -3.30 7.59
C THR A 26 16.93 -3.37 9.00
N LYS A 27 16.91 -2.27 9.76
CA LYS A 27 16.29 -2.25 11.08
C LYS A 27 14.80 -2.55 10.97
N PRO A 28 14.27 -3.53 11.73
CA PRO A 28 12.85 -3.86 11.70
C PRO A 28 11.96 -2.64 11.96
N GLU A 29 12.36 -1.77 12.89
CA GLU A 29 11.66 -0.53 13.24
C GLU A 29 11.53 0.42 12.04
N TRP A 30 12.59 0.57 11.24
CA TRP A 30 12.57 1.43 10.06
C TRP A 30 11.60 0.89 9.00
N TYR A 31 11.61 -0.43 8.76
CA TYR A 31 10.71 -1.08 7.82
C TYR A 31 9.23 -0.93 8.22
N MET A 32 8.93 -1.15 9.50
CA MET A 32 7.58 -1.02 10.06
C MET A 32 7.02 0.39 9.93
N LYS A 33 7.88 1.41 10.08
CA LYS A 33 7.46 2.82 10.01
C LYS A 33 7.35 3.36 8.59
N ASN A 34 8.22 2.93 7.67
CA ASN A 34 8.36 3.57 6.36
C ASN A 34 7.80 2.74 5.20
N VAL A 35 7.89 1.40 5.26
CA VAL A 35 7.51 0.52 4.14
C VAL A 35 6.09 -0.02 4.32
N LEU A 36 5.79 -0.54 5.51
CA LEU A 36 4.49 -1.17 5.79
C LEU A 36 3.28 -0.23 5.59
N PRO A 37 3.29 1.04 6.04
CA PRO A 37 2.16 1.94 5.82
C PRO A 37 1.92 2.27 4.35
N TYR A 38 2.94 2.12 3.50
CA TYR A 38 2.82 2.35 2.07
C TYR A 38 2.16 1.16 1.36
N LYS A 39 2.31 -0.06 1.90
CA LYS A 39 1.60 -1.25 1.43
C LYS A 39 0.08 -1.02 1.41
N ASP A 40 -0.46 -0.42 2.47
CA ASP A 40 -1.91 -0.18 2.59
C ASP A 40 -2.44 0.89 1.62
N ARG A 41 -1.54 1.73 1.06
CA ARG A 41 -1.89 2.71 0.02
C ARG A 41 -1.87 2.10 -1.37
N LEU A 42 -0.89 1.23 -1.64
CA LEU A 42 -0.72 0.57 -2.93
C LEU A 42 -1.74 -0.54 -3.15
N PHE A 43 -1.98 -1.32 -2.10
CA PHE A 43 -2.93 -2.42 -2.12
C PHE A 43 -4.17 -1.95 -1.38
N PRO A 44 -5.30 -1.70 -2.07
CA PRO A 44 -6.55 -1.50 -1.36
C PRO A 44 -6.75 -2.71 -0.46
N GLN A 45 -6.96 -2.47 0.84
CA GLN A 45 -7.16 -3.53 1.83
C GLN A 45 -8.06 -4.58 1.21
N GLU A 46 -7.63 -5.85 1.22
CA GLU A 46 -8.44 -6.95 0.75
C GLU A 46 -9.74 -6.91 1.56
N LYS A 47 -10.75 -6.26 0.99
CA LYS A 47 -12.15 -6.49 1.32
C LYS A 47 -12.43 -7.89 0.80
N THR A 48 -11.80 -8.89 1.40
CA THR A 48 -12.32 -10.25 1.37
C THR A 48 -13.73 -10.08 1.89
N ILE A 49 -14.69 -10.08 0.98
CA ILE A 49 -16.10 -10.05 1.33
C ILE A 49 -16.33 -11.38 2.01
N ARG A 50 -16.23 -11.41 3.34
CA ARG A 50 -16.34 -12.64 4.15
C ARG A 50 -17.79 -13.13 4.19
N ASP A 51 -18.76 -12.23 4.02
CA ASP A 51 -20.19 -12.55 4.02
C ASP A 51 -20.75 -12.70 2.61
N ILE A 52 -20.26 -13.71 1.89
CA ILE A 52 -20.90 -14.17 0.65
C ILE A 52 -22.15 -14.96 1.07
N PRO A 53 -23.36 -14.51 0.71
CA PRO A 53 -24.56 -15.26 1.00
C PRO A 53 -24.52 -16.59 0.24
N THR A 54 -24.57 -17.70 0.98
CA THR A 54 -24.64 -19.05 0.43
C THR A 54 -26.06 -19.42 0.00
N GLU A 55 -27.07 -18.75 0.55
CA GLU A 55 -28.48 -18.98 0.26
C GLU A 55 -29.03 -18.05 -0.84
N THR A 56 -29.84 -18.62 -1.72
CA THR A 56 -30.37 -17.92 -2.91
C THR A 56 -31.40 -16.83 -2.59
N SER A 57 -32.18 -17.00 -1.52
CA SER A 57 -33.13 -15.99 -1.03
C SER A 57 -32.41 -14.74 -0.52
N GLN A 58 -31.39 -14.95 0.32
CA GLN A 58 -30.55 -13.87 0.88
C GLN A 58 -29.80 -13.10 -0.20
N LEU A 59 -29.38 -13.78 -1.28
CA LEU A 59 -28.75 -13.13 -2.43
C LEU A 59 -29.71 -12.19 -3.16
N ARG A 60 -30.96 -12.61 -3.40
CA ARG A 60 -31.97 -11.78 -4.06
C ARG A 60 -32.30 -10.53 -3.25
N ASP A 61 -32.43 -10.67 -1.94
CA ASP A 61 -32.69 -9.54 -1.04
C ASP A 61 -31.52 -8.55 -1.01
N LYS A 62 -30.28 -9.03 -0.90
CA LYS A 62 -29.09 -8.17 -0.99
C LYS A 62 -29.00 -7.46 -2.34
N LEU A 63 -29.27 -8.15 -3.45
CA LEU A 63 -29.26 -7.54 -4.78
C LEU A 63 -30.33 -6.46 -4.96
N ALA A 64 -31.54 -6.69 -4.43
CA ALA A 64 -32.61 -5.70 -4.45
C ALA A 64 -32.20 -4.42 -3.68
N ARG A 65 -31.61 -4.58 -2.49
CA ARG A 65 -31.08 -3.46 -1.69
C ARG A 65 -30.00 -2.67 -2.44
N ILE A 66 -29.00 -3.35 -3.01
CA ILE A 66 -27.91 -2.70 -3.76
C ILE A 66 -28.43 -1.95 -4.98
N LYS A 67 -29.43 -2.51 -5.68
CA LYS A 67 -30.07 -1.82 -6.82
C LYS A 67 -30.80 -0.55 -6.37
N ALA A 68 -31.53 -0.59 -5.27
CA ALA A 68 -32.23 0.57 -4.73
C ALA A 68 -31.25 1.69 -4.32
N GLU A 69 -30.15 1.35 -3.63
CA GLU A 69 -29.11 2.30 -3.25
C GLU A 69 -28.46 2.97 -4.47
N LYS A 70 -28.13 2.20 -5.51
CA LYS A 70 -27.55 2.76 -6.75
C LYS A 70 -28.52 3.68 -7.47
N LEU A 71 -29.81 3.34 -7.52
CA LEU A 71 -30.82 4.19 -8.13
C LEU A 71 -30.95 5.52 -7.37
N ALA A 72 -30.98 5.48 -6.03
CA ALA A 72 -31.01 6.67 -5.18
C ALA A 72 -29.77 7.56 -5.39
N GLN A 73 -28.57 6.98 -5.39
CA GLN A 73 -27.34 7.73 -5.66
C GLN A 73 -27.31 8.37 -7.05
N ARG A 74 -27.89 7.69 -8.06
CA ARG A 74 -27.98 8.23 -9.42
C ARG A 74 -28.92 9.44 -9.47
N LEU A 75 -30.10 9.34 -8.84
CA LEU A 75 -31.05 10.44 -8.76
C LEU A 75 -30.48 11.63 -7.98
N GLU A 76 -29.68 11.40 -6.94
CA GLU A 76 -28.98 12.48 -6.22
C GLU A 76 -27.91 13.17 -7.08
N ARG A 77 -27.21 12.43 -7.94
CA ARG A 77 -26.25 13.02 -8.89
C ARG A 77 -26.97 13.84 -9.95
N GLU A 78 -28.09 13.32 -10.48
CA GLU A 78 -28.92 14.00 -11.47
C GLU A 78 -29.61 15.26 -10.89
N ARG A 79 -29.92 15.28 -9.58
CA ARG A 79 -30.45 16.48 -8.88
C ARG A 79 -29.39 17.54 -8.56
N LYS A 80 -28.12 17.18 -8.53
CA LYS A 80 -27.00 18.09 -8.23
C LYS A 80 -26.35 18.69 -9.49
N GLN A 81 -26.67 18.16 -10.67
CA GLN A 81 -26.35 18.75 -11.97
C GLN A 81 -27.43 19.75 -12.38
#